data_AF-A0A1V4U0B6-F1
#
_entry.id   AF-A0A1V4U0B6-F1
#
_cell.length_a   1.000
_cell.length_b   1.000
_cell.length_c   1.000
_cell.angle_alpha   90.00
_cell.angle_beta   90.00
_cell.angle_gamma   90.00
#
_symmetry.space_group_name_H-M   'P 1'
#
loop_
_entity.id
_entity.type
_entity.pdbx_description
1 polymer ?
#
loop_
_entity_poly.entity_id
_entity_poly.type
_entity_poly.pdbx_seq_one_letter_code
_entity_poly.pdbx_strand_id
1 'polypeptide(L)' 'MAEADLPNKAIRFLSILLIIGGVAFYLVWGIAFGSWNFFESRFIPVYAIFIVMVAFGGLGLLLLKNKD' A
#
# COMPACT_ATOMS: atom_id res chain seq x y z
N MET A 1 -2.49 0.64 30.26
CA MET A 1 -2.85 1.05 28.88
C MET A 1 -1.66 1.60 28.08
N ALA A 2 -0.39 1.42 28.53
CA ALA A 2 0.80 1.86 27.80
C ALA A 2 1.30 0.86 26.73
N GLU A 3 0.86 -0.41 26.78
CA GLU A 3 1.37 -1.48 25.91
C GLU A 3 0.79 -1.48 24.48
N ALA A 4 -0.39 -0.88 24.26
CA ALA A 4 -1.03 -0.84 22.94
C ALA A 4 -0.54 0.29 22.03
N ASP A 5 0.21 1.27 22.57
CA ASP A 5 0.54 2.51 21.86
C ASP A 5 1.63 2.27 20.79
N LEU A 6 2.63 1.45 21.12
CA LEU A 6 3.67 1.02 20.18
C LEU A 6 3.13 0.21 18.99
N PRO A 7 2.35 -0.88 19.18
CA PRO A 7 1.83 -1.66 18.05
C PRO A 7 0.87 -0.85 17.17
N ASN A 8 0.02 0.00 17.75
CA ASN A 8 -0.88 0.85 16.96
C ASN A 8 -0.10 1.86 16.10
N LYS A 9 0.95 2.47 16.68
CA LYS A 9 1.82 3.41 15.95
C LYS A 9 2.60 2.71 14.84
N ALA A 10 3.07 1.49 15.08
CA ALA A 10 3.75 0.67 14.07
C ALA A 10 2.81 0.30 12.91
N ILE A 11 1.60 -0.19 13.21
CA ILE A 11 0.58 -0.50 12.19
C ILE A 11 0.28 0.75 11.36
N ARG A 12 0.09 1.91 12.01
CA ARG A 12 -0.21 3.17 11.31
C ARG A 12 0.92 3.57 10.37
N PHE A 13 2.15 3.53 10.85
CA PHE A 13 3.33 3.88 10.07
C PHE A 13 3.50 2.94 8.87
N LEU A 14 3.47 1.62 9.10
CA LEU A 14 3.61 0.61 8.04
C LEU A 14 2.50 0.74 7.00
N SER A 15 1.27 1.01 7.43
CA SER A 15 0.13 1.17 6.55
C SER A 15 0.29 2.36 5.61
N ILE A 16 0.70 3.51 6.16
CA ILE A 16 0.97 4.72 5.38
C ILE A 16 2.13 4.47 4.42
N LEU A 17 3.20 3.83 4.89
CA LEU A 17 4.37 3.51 4.08
C LEU A 17 4.00 2.59 2.89
N LEU A 18 3.16 1.59 3.10
CA LEU A 18 2.68 0.70 2.04
C LEU A 18 1.84 1.45 1.00
N ILE A 19 0.95 2.34 1.42
CA ILE A 19 0.13 3.13 0.49
C ILE A 19 1.01 4.06 -0.33
N ILE A 20 1.87 4.86 0.32
CA ILE A 20 2.76 5.80 -0.36
C ILE A 20 3.73 5.05 -1.26
N GLY A 21 4.32 3.96 -0.76
CA GLY A 21 5.24 3.11 -1.51
C GLY A 21 4.57 2.50 -2.74
N GLY A 22 3.33 2.02 -2.61
CA GLY A 22 2.55 1.51 -3.74
C GLY A 22 2.32 2.60 -4.79
N VAL A 23 1.80 3.76 -4.38
CA VAL A 23 1.55 4.88 -5.31
C VAL A 23 2.84 5.33 -6.00
N ALA A 24 3.93 5.50 -5.26
CA ALA A 24 5.23 5.85 -5.83
C ALA A 24 5.72 4.78 -6.82
N PHE A 25 5.58 3.50 -6.48
CA PHE A 25 5.94 2.39 -7.36
C PHE A 25 5.15 2.41 -8.66
N TYR A 26 3.82 2.61 -8.60
CA TYR A 26 2.98 2.72 -9.79
C TYR A 26 3.40 3.90 -10.69
N LEU A 27 3.64 5.08 -10.10
CA LEU A 27 4.05 6.26 -10.84
C LEU A 27 5.42 6.08 -11.50
N VAL A 28 6.41 5.58 -10.76
CA VAL A 28 7.75 5.31 -11.30
C VAL A 28 7.66 4.30 -12.45
N TRP A 29 6.83 3.27 -12.31
CA TRP A 29 6.64 2.29 -13.37
C TRP A 29 5.98 2.88 -14.62
N GLY A 30 4.91 3.66 -14.43
CA GLY A 30 4.20 4.32 -15.52
C GLY A 30 5.10 5.27 -16.31
N ILE A 31 5.99 6.00 -15.62
CA ILE A 31 6.97 6.88 -16.26
C ILE A 31 8.08 6.08 -16.96
N ALA A 32 8.67 5.08 -16.29
CA ALA A 32 9.83 4.35 -16.80
C ALA A 32 9.51 3.48 -18.02
N PHE A 33 8.33 2.87 -18.06
CA PHE A 33 7.94 1.91 -19.11
C PHE A 33 6.79 2.40 -19.98
N GLY A 34 6.30 3.62 -19.77
CA GLY A 34 5.16 4.20 -20.50
C GLY A 34 3.85 3.43 -20.28
N SER A 35 3.79 2.57 -19.26
CA SER A 35 2.67 1.66 -19.05
C SER A 35 1.77 2.13 -17.90
N TRP A 36 0.58 2.59 -18.28
CA TRP A 36 -0.45 3.08 -17.36
C TRP A 36 -1.65 2.13 -17.26
N ASN A 37 -1.70 1.12 -18.13
CA ASN A 37 -2.84 0.22 -18.27
C ASN A 37 -2.72 -1.00 -17.37
N PHE A 38 -3.52 -1.03 -16.31
CA PHE A 38 -3.63 -2.14 -15.36
C PHE A 38 -3.94 -3.52 -15.98
N PHE A 39 -4.59 -3.54 -17.14
CA PHE A 39 -5.00 -4.78 -17.81
C PHE A 39 -4.02 -5.25 -18.89
N GLU A 40 -2.90 -4.54 -19.05
CA GLU A 40 -1.87 -4.99 -19.97
C GLU A 40 -1.19 -6.25 -19.43
N SER A 41 -1.36 -7.37 -20.14
CA SER A 41 -0.91 -8.70 -19.72
C SER A 41 0.59 -8.77 -19.38
N ARG A 42 1.39 -7.95 -20.05
CA ARG A 42 2.84 -7.85 -19.82
C ARG A 42 3.19 -7.32 -18.43
N PHE A 43 2.35 -6.47 -17.85
CA PHE A 43 2.64 -5.75 -16.60
C PHE A 43 1.71 -6.13 -15.44
N ILE A 44 0.81 -7.10 -15.63
CA ILE A 44 -0.07 -7.63 -14.58
C ILE A 44 0.68 -7.91 -13.25
N PRO A 45 1.86 -8.56 -13.22
CA PRO A 45 2.56 -8.82 -11.96
C PRO A 45 2.97 -7.55 -11.22
N VAL A 46 3.36 -6.50 -11.95
CA VAL A 46 3.76 -5.21 -11.38
C VAL A 46 2.55 -4.54 -10.74
N TYR A 47 1.43 -4.51 -11.45
CA TYR A 47 0.21 -3.94 -10.92
C TYR A 47 -0.38 -4.74 -9.76
N ALA A 48 -0.18 -6.05 -9.72
CA ALA A 48 -0.53 -6.88 -8.57
C ALA A 48 0.24 -6.44 -7.31
N ILE A 49 1.54 -6.13 -7.42
CA ILE A 49 2.33 -5.60 -6.30
C ILE A 49 1.73 -4.29 -5.79
N PHE A 50 1.45 -3.36 -6.70
CA PHE A 50 0.79 -2.09 -6.35
C PHE A 50 -0.51 -2.31 -5.58
N ILE A 51 -1.41 -3.15 -6.12
CA ILE A 51 -2.71 -3.45 -5.52
C ILE A 51 -2.54 -4.05 -4.13
N VAL A 52 -1.63 -5.03 -3.98
CA VAL A 52 -1.36 -5.67 -2.68
C VAL A 52 -0.84 -4.66 -1.66
N MET A 53 0.11 -3.80 -2.04
CA MET A 53 0.63 -2.77 -1.12
C MET A 53 -0.47 -1.82 -0.66
N VAL A 54 -1.26 -1.27 -1.59
CA VAL A 54 -2.34 -0.34 -1.24
C VAL A 54 -3.43 -1.04 -0.44
N ALA A 55 -3.80 -2.27 -0.79
CA ALA A 55 -4.81 -3.05 -0.07
C ALA A 55 -4.37 -3.33 1.38
N PHE A 56 -3.15 -3.83 1.59
CA PHE A 56 -2.64 -4.11 2.94
C PHE A 56 -2.49 -2.83 3.77
N GLY A 57 -2.02 -1.74 3.17
CA GLY A 57 -1.98 -0.46 3.87
C GLY A 57 -3.37 0.07 4.22
N GLY A 58 -4.33 -0.03 3.30
CA GLY A 58 -5.73 0.33 3.56
C GLY A 58 -6.35 -0.51 4.68
N LEU A 59 -6.14 -1.84 4.65
CA LEU A 59 -6.61 -2.76 5.68
C LEU A 59 -5.98 -2.46 7.05
N GLY A 60 -4.69 -2.10 7.10
CA GLY A 60 -4.02 -1.73 8.35
C GLY A 60 -4.58 -0.44 8.96
N LEU A 61 -4.90 0.58 8.15
CA LEU A 61 -5.60 1.77 8.63
C LEU A 61 -7.04 1.48 9.07
N LEU A 62 -7.76 0.63 8.33
CA LEU A 62 -9.11 0.21 8.66
C LEU A 62 -9.15 -0.58 9.97
N LEU A 63 -8.15 -1.44 10.21
CA LEU A 63 -8.00 -2.18 11.46
C LEU A 63 -7.83 -1.23 12.63
N LEU A 64 -7.04 -0.16 12.49
CA LEU A 64 -6.88 0.85 13.53
C LEU A 64 -8.15 1.64 13.79
N LYS A 65 -8.90 1.99 12.73
CA LYS A 65 -10.17 2.71 12.84
C LYS A 65 -11.24 1.91 13.58
N ASN A 66 -11.29 0.59 13.36
CA ASN A 66 -12.31 -0.29 13.94
C ASN A 66 -11.88 -0.94 15.26
N LYS A 67 -10.72 -0.54 15.80
CA LYS A 67 -10.19 -1.02 17.09
C LYS A 67 -10.74 -0.21 18.28
N ASP A 68 -11.30 0.97 18.00
CA ASP A 68 -12.08 1.79 18.94
C ASP A 68 -13.52 1.27 19.06
#